data_AF-A0A9N9XE03-F1
#
_entry.id   AF-A0A9N9XE03-F1
#
_cell.length_a   1.000
_cell.length_b   1.000
_cell.length_c   1.000
_cell.angle_alpha   90.00
_cell.angle_beta   90.00
_cell.angle_gamma   90.00
#
_symmetry.space_group_name_H-M   'P 1'
#
loop_
_entity.id
_entity.type
_entity.pdbx_description
1 polymer ?
#
loop_
_entity_poly.entity_id
_entity_poly.type
_entity_poly.pdbx_seq_one_letter_code
_entity_poly.pdbx_strand_id
1 'polypeptide(L)'
;MASREGKQPKVDVQLSLGPQVRQDEILFGVANIFAIFNETFVHVTVLSGRETISRLTGGMKVEADRDEPFSYAAILADQDVAE
;
A
#
# COMPACT_ATOMS: atom_id res chain seq x y z
N MET A 1 -37.41 27.39 -17.12
CA MET A 1 -36.51 26.35 -17.64
C MET A 1 -35.19 26.52 -16.89
N ALA A 2 -34.94 25.71 -15.87
CA ALA A 2 -33.78 25.86 -15.00
C ALA A 2 -32.52 25.34 -15.73
N SER A 3 -31.50 26.19 -15.77
CA SER A 3 -30.20 25.93 -16.40
C SER A 3 -29.55 24.70 -15.76
N ARG A 4 -29.16 23.72 -16.59
CA ARG A 4 -28.36 22.57 -16.16
C ARG A 4 -26.91 23.05 -16.06
N GLU A 5 -26.43 23.26 -14.83
CA GLU A 5 -25.00 23.48 -14.60
C GLU A 5 -24.22 22.25 -15.08
N GLY A 6 -23.37 22.48 -16.07
CA GLY A 6 -22.48 21.48 -16.63
C GLY A 6 -21.49 21.01 -15.57
N LYS A 7 -21.60 19.75 -15.20
CA LYS A 7 -20.63 19.05 -14.36
C LYS A 7 -19.30 19.02 -15.12
N GLN A 8 -18.36 19.87 -14.71
CA GLN A 8 -17.00 19.85 -15.25
C GLN A 8 -16.38 18.46 -15.04
N PRO A 9 -15.74 17.87 -16.06
CA PRO A 9 -15.05 16.60 -15.89
C PRO A 9 -13.88 16.80 -14.93
N LYS A 10 -13.88 16.04 -13.83
CA LYS A 10 -12.71 15.91 -12.95
C LYS A 10 -11.61 15.28 -13.79
N VAL A 11 -10.66 16.10 -14.24
CA VAL A 11 -9.40 15.60 -14.80
C VAL A 11 -8.60 15.15 -13.59
N ASP A 12 -8.67 13.86 -13.28
CA ASP A 12 -7.77 13.24 -12.32
C ASP A 12 -6.37 13.27 -12.95
N VAL A 13 -5.66 14.38 -12.73
CA VAL A 13 -4.27 14.53 -13.14
C VAL A 13 -3.48 13.51 -12.33
N GLN A 14 -3.03 12.44 -12.99
CA GLN A 14 -2.10 11.48 -12.40
C GLN A 14 -0.76 12.20 -12.17
N LEU A 15 -0.64 12.85 -11.02
CA LEU A 15 0.60 13.44 -10.54
C LEU A 15 1.46 12.31 -9.99
N SER A 16 2.43 11.84 -10.79
CA SER A 16 3.48 10.96 -10.29
C SER A 16 4.40 11.79 -9.39
N LEU A 17 4.23 11.67 -8.08
CA LEU A 17 5.02 12.37 -7.05
C LEU A 17 6.28 11.59 -6.63
N GLY A 18 6.74 10.65 -7.47
CA GLY A 18 7.90 9.81 -7.21
C GLY A 18 9.21 10.35 -7.81
N PRO A 19 10.36 9.78 -7.43
CA PRO A 19 11.63 10.06 -8.09
C PRO A 19 11.55 9.69 -9.58
N GLN A 20 12.14 10.53 -10.44
CA GLN A 20 12.24 10.23 -11.87
C GLN A 20 13.36 9.22 -12.11
N VAL A 21 12.98 7.97 -12.33
CA VAL A 21 13.91 6.85 -12.56
C VAL A 21 14.02 6.57 -14.06
N ARG A 22 15.21 6.20 -14.53
CA ARG A 22 15.42 5.77 -15.93
C ARG A 22 14.87 4.36 -16.14
N GLN A 23 14.51 4.00 -17.37
CA GLN A 23 13.85 2.72 -17.67
C GLN A 23 14.62 1.46 -17.24
N ASP A 24 15.94 1.55 -17.04
CA ASP A 24 16.80 0.42 -16.66
C ASP A 24 17.25 0.47 -15.18
N GLU A 25 16.77 1.43 -14.40
CA GLU A 25 17.14 1.59 -12.98
C GLU A 25 16.02 1.09 -12.06
N ILE A 26 16.39 0.30 -11.05
CA ILE A 26 15.46 -0.23 -10.05
C ILE A 26 15.47 0.69 -8.83
N LEU A 27 14.28 1.09 -8.36
CA LEU A 27 14.14 1.80 -7.08
C LEU A 27 14.07 0.79 -5.94
N PHE A 28 14.99 0.88 -5.00
CA PHE A 28 15.04 -0.01 -3.84
C PHE A 28 14.33 0.58 -2.63
N GLY A 29 13.53 -0.26 -1.98
CA GLY A 29 12.99 -0.04 -0.65
C GLY A 29 13.31 -1.23 0.25
N VAL A 30 13.06 -1.07 1.56
CA VAL A 30 13.23 -2.14 2.55
C VAL A 30 11.84 -2.59 3.01
N ALA A 31 11.52 -3.86 2.76
CA ALA A 31 10.34 -4.52 3.30
C ALA A 31 10.67 -5.14 4.67
N ASN A 32 10.11 -4.57 5.73
CA ASN A 32 10.20 -5.10 7.08
C ASN A 32 8.99 -5.99 7.34
N ILE A 33 9.22 -7.30 7.40
CA ILE A 33 8.18 -8.30 7.68
C ILE A 33 8.30 -8.69 9.15
N PHE A 34 7.27 -8.38 9.93
CA PHE A 34 7.20 -8.77 11.34
C PHE A 34 6.08 -9.79 11.51
N ALA A 35 6.48 -11.06 11.64
CA ALA A 35 5.57 -12.18 11.85
C ALA A 35 5.59 -12.61 13.32
N ILE A 36 4.48 -12.39 14.02
CA ILE A 36 4.25 -12.84 15.39
C ILE A 36 3.12 -13.87 15.41
N PHE A 37 2.99 -14.59 16.54
CA PHE A 37 2.02 -15.67 16.65
C PHE A 37 0.55 -15.25 16.49
N ASN A 38 0.25 -13.97 16.72
CA ASN A 38 -1.08 -13.41 16.65
C ASN A 38 -1.32 -12.54 15.41
N GLU A 39 -0.29 -12.08 14.71
CA GLU A 39 -0.45 -11.16 13.58
C GLU A 39 0.78 -11.13 12.66
N THR A 40 0.58 -10.72 11.42
CA THR A 40 1.64 -10.44 10.46
C THR A 40 1.61 -8.98 10.03
N PHE A 41 2.77 -8.33 10.04
CA PHE A 41 2.95 -6.94 9.58
C PHE A 41 3.83 -6.89 8.37
N VAL A 42 3.42 -6.07 7.41
CA VAL A 42 4.15 -5.77 6.18
C VAL A 42 4.40 -4.27 6.17
N HIS A 43 5.66 -3.87 6.31
CA HIS A 43 6.04 -2.47 6.44
C HIS A 43 7.15 -2.11 5.47
N VAL A 44 6.81 -1.36 4.43
CA VAL A 44 7.76 -0.90 3.41
C VAL A 44 8.25 0.49 3.77
N THR A 45 9.58 0.61 3.82
CA THR A 45 10.28 1.84 4.16
C THR A 45 11.30 2.19 3.10
N VAL A 46 11.70 3.46 3.07
CA VAL A 46 12.91 3.88 2.35
C VAL A 46 14.16 3.22 2.95
N LEU A 47 15.29 3.27 2.25
CA LEU A 47 16.57 2.66 2.69
C LEU A 47 17.03 3.11 4.10
N SER A 48 16.69 4.34 4.50
CA SER A 48 16.99 4.88 5.83
C SER A 48 16.11 4.28 6.95
N GLY A 49 14.98 3.66 6.61
CA GLY A 49 13.98 3.16 7.56
C GLY A 49 13.14 4.26 8.22
N ARG A 50 13.43 5.55 7.98
CA ARG A 50 12.74 6.69 8.61
C ARG A 50 11.39 7.02 7.97
N GLU A 51 11.30 6.92 6.66
CA GLU A 51 10.07 7.22 5.93
C GLU A 51 9.37 5.92 5.56
N THR A 52 8.07 5.88 5.83
CA THR A 52 7.20 4.75 5.52
C THR A 52 6.51 5.03 4.21
N ILE A 53 6.58 4.07 3.27
CA ILE A 53 5.88 4.12 1.99
C ILE A 53 4.50 3.51 2.18
N SER A 54 4.46 2.26 2.65
CA SER A 54 3.24 1.49 2.87
C SER A 54 3.36 0.66 4.14
N ARG A 55 2.25 0.54 4.89
CA ARG A 55 2.17 -0.30 6.08
C ARG A 55 0.79 -0.93 6.17
N LEU A 56 0.74 -2.25 6.13
CA LEU A 56 -0.48 -3.05 6.22
C LEU A 56 -0.24 -4.22 7.18
N THR A 57 -1.32 -4.77 7.74
CA THR A 57 -1.27 -5.95 8.61
C THR A 57 -2.25 -7.01 8.11
N GLY A 58 -2.02 -8.25 8.51
CA GLY A 58 -2.94 -9.35 8.23
C GLY A 58 -4.33 -9.07 8.79
N GLY A 59 -4.41 -8.53 10.01
CA GLY A 59 -5.68 -8.17 10.66
C GLY A 59 -6.46 -7.06 9.96
N MET A 60 -5.80 -6.18 9.20
CA MET A 60 -6.53 -5.19 8.38
C MET A 60 -7.31 -5.83 7.22
N LYS A 61 -6.94 -7.04 6.81
CA LYS A 61 -7.49 -7.71 5.63
C LYS A 61 -8.49 -8.82 5.97
N VAL A 62 -8.51 -9.30 7.21
CA VAL A 62 -9.43 -10.33 7.69
C VAL A 62 -10.37 -9.75 8.74
N GLU A 63 -11.60 -10.24 8.79
CA GLU A 63 -12.61 -9.72 9.74
C GLU A 63 -12.57 -10.42 11.10
N ALA A 64 -11.90 -11.57 11.21
CA ALA A 64 -11.87 -12.36 12.44
C ALA A 64 -10.48 -12.34 13.08
N ASP A 65 -10.43 -12.00 14.37
CA ASP A 65 -9.20 -11.91 15.18
C ASP A 65 -8.38 -13.22 15.18
N ARG A 66 -9.04 -14.36 15.01
CA ARG A 66 -8.38 -15.67 14.95
C ARG A 66 -7.61 -15.89 13.64
N ASP A 67 -7.95 -15.14 12.59
CA ASP A 67 -7.44 -15.36 11.25
C ASP A 67 -6.25 -14.44 10.91
N GLU A 68 -5.97 -13.45 11.77
CA GLU A 68 -4.86 -12.48 11.65
C GLU A 68 -3.46 -13.10 11.51
N PRO A 69 -3.10 -14.22 12.17
CA PRO A 69 -1.77 -14.82 12.03
C PRO A 69 -1.66 -15.76 10.83
N PHE A 70 -2.76 -16.09 10.14
CA PHE A 70 -2.70 -17.07 9.07
C PHE A 70 -2.00 -16.50 7.83
N SER A 71 -1.22 -17.36 7.17
CA SER A 71 -0.42 -16.98 6.00
C SER A 71 -1.28 -16.41 4.84
N TYR A 72 -2.56 -16.75 4.77
CA TYR A 72 -3.48 -16.17 3.80
C TYR A 72 -3.71 -14.67 4.03
N ALA A 73 -3.88 -14.23 5.28
CA ALA A 73 -4.06 -12.82 5.62
C ALA A 73 -2.81 -12.01 5.24
N ALA A 74 -1.62 -12.57 5.49
CA ALA A 74 -0.35 -11.96 5.12
C ALA A 74 -0.20 -11.76 3.59
N ILE A 75 -0.51 -12.79 2.79
CA ILE A 75 -0.40 -12.72 1.34
C ILE A 75 -1.33 -11.66 0.75
N LEU A 76 -2.54 -11.54 1.29
CA LEU A 76 -3.48 -10.52 0.83
C LEU A 76 -3.01 -9.11 1.22
N ALA A 77 -2.46 -8.93 2.41
CA ALA A 77 -1.86 -7.66 2.81
C ALA A 77 -0.63 -7.30 1.95
N ASP A 78 0.19 -8.29 1.59
CA ASP A 78 1.36 -8.11 0.71
C ASP A 78 0.95 -7.61 -0.69
N GLN A 79 -0.16 -8.12 -1.22
CA GLN A 79 -0.69 -7.67 -2.52
C GLN A 79 -1.10 -6.21 -2.47
N ASP A 80 -1.82 -5.80 -1.43
CA ASP A 80 -2.26 -4.41 -1.23
C ASP A 80 -1.06 -3.46 -0.98
N VAL A 81 0.07 -3.95 -0.47
CA VAL A 81 1.31 -3.17 -0.31
C VAL A 81 2.05 -2.97 -1.64
N ALA A 82 1.96 -3.94 -2.55
CA ALA A 82 2.70 -3.97 -3.80
C ALA A 82 2.02 -3.23 -4.96
N GLU A 83 0.72 -2.93 -4.84
CA GLU A 83 -0.09 -2.19 -5.81
C GLU A 83 0.17 -0.67 -5.76
#